data_AF-A0A916RC83-F1
#
_entry.id   AF-A0A916RC83-F1
#
_cell.length_a   1.000
_cell.length_b   1.000
_cell.length_c   1.000
_cell.angle_alpha   90.00
_cell.angle_beta   90.00
_cell.angle_gamma   90.00
#
_symmetry.space_group_name_H-M   'P 1'
#
loop_
_entity.id
_entity.type
_entity.pdbx_description
1 polymer ?
#
loop_
_entity_poly.entity_id
_entity_poly.type
_entity_poly.pdbx_seq_one_letter_code
_entity_poly.pdbx_strand_id
1 'polypeptide(L)'
;MVQRIIEDKFDKGRLLAFIERQDPPFTCSISKGGRRSVAQNKLAFKWYGEIAEQLPGTFETVEDARAHCKLHHGVPIIRAVDEDFRQAYDEKIRPAPYPFKLALMKAPFDWPITSKMNTKQLSAYLDAVHREFSGQGVELTIPEDKSLDWRPEPPVEAYEMEGAR
;
A
#
# COMPACT_ATOMS: atom_id res chain seq x y z
N MET A 1 2.37 21.50 2.65
CA MET A 1 1.53 20.86 3.68
C MET A 1 2.46 20.18 4.66
N VAL A 2 2.50 20.58 5.93
CA VAL A 2 3.40 19.98 6.94
C VAL A 2 2.62 18.91 7.68
N GLN A 3 2.99 17.64 7.49
CA GLN A 3 2.41 16.52 8.22
C GLN A 3 3.29 16.20 9.44
N ARG A 4 2.69 16.14 10.63
CA ARG A 4 3.34 15.70 11.87
C ARG A 4 2.56 14.54 12.46
N ILE A 5 3.26 13.51 12.91
CA ILE A 5 2.67 12.35 13.59
C ILE A 5 2.75 12.62 15.10
N ILE A 6 1.65 12.39 15.80
CA ILE A 6 1.53 12.63 17.24
C ILE A 6 1.33 11.29 17.94
N GLU A 7 2.33 10.82 18.68
CA GLU A 7 2.28 9.49 19.31
C GLU A 7 2.23 9.56 20.83
N ASP A 8 2.95 10.51 21.41
CA ASP A 8 3.03 10.67 22.85
C ASP A 8 2.58 12.07 23.30
N LYS A 9 2.61 12.28 24.62
CA LYS A 9 2.25 13.58 25.21
C LYS A 9 3.23 14.68 24.82
N PHE A 10 4.48 14.35 24.50
CA PHE A 10 5.52 15.31 24.13
C PHE A 10 5.30 15.84 22.71
N ASP A 11 5.03 14.96 21.75
CA ASP A 11 4.65 15.32 20.37
C ASP A 11 3.41 16.22 20.36
N LYS A 12 2.42 15.88 21.20
CA LYS A 12 1.22 16.71 21.37
C LYS A 12 1.56 18.12 21.86
N GLY A 13 2.49 18.24 22.81
CA GLY A 13 2.98 19.54 23.30
C GLY A 13 3.66 20.35 22.20
N ARG A 14 4.48 19.72 21.35
CA ARG A 14 5.14 20.39 20.21
C ARG A 14 4.17 20.83 19.13
N LEU A 15 3.08 20.09 18.92
CA LEU A 15 2.03 20.49 17.99
C LEU A 15 1.31 21.75 18.50
N LEU A 16 0.94 21.79 19.78
CA LEU A 16 0.29 22.95 20.38
C LEU A 16 1.16 24.21 20.27
N ALA A 17 2.43 24.11 20.67
CA ALA A 17 3.37 25.22 20.57
C ALA A 17 3.60 25.70 19.12
N PHE A 18 3.39 24.84 18.12
CA PHE A 18 3.47 25.22 16.72
C PHE A 18 2.21 25.94 16.24
N ILE A 19 1.03 25.44 16.61
CA ILE A 19 -0.26 26.06 16.29
C ILE A 19 -0.35 27.47 16.90
N GLU A 20 0.11 27.65 18.15
CA GLU A 20 0.15 28.96 18.82
C GLU A 20 0.97 30.01 18.08
N ARG A 21 1.94 29.60 17.25
CA ARG A 21 2.81 30.49 16.48
C ARG A 21 2.29 30.77 15.07
N GLN A 22 1.14 30.24 14.68
CA GLN A 22 0.58 30.47 13.34
C GLN A 22 -0.42 31.61 13.36
N ASP A 23 -0.23 32.58 12.47
CA ASP A 23 -1.18 33.68 12.29
C ASP A 23 -2.43 33.19 11.52
N PRO A 24 -3.64 33.54 11.98
CA PRO A 24 -4.89 33.15 11.31
C PRO A 24 -5.12 33.95 10.00
N PRO A 25 -5.86 33.39 9.02
CA PRO A 25 -6.54 32.09 9.05
C PRO A 25 -5.67 30.95 8.52
N PHE A 26 -5.71 29.79 9.17
CA PHE A 26 -5.07 28.57 8.70
C PHE A 26 -6.03 27.38 8.80
N THR A 27 -5.81 26.36 7.97
CA THR A 27 -6.56 25.10 7.99
C THR A 27 -5.69 23.99 8.56
N CYS A 28 -6.23 23.20 9.49
CA CYS A 28 -5.57 22.00 10.01
C CYS A 28 -6.46 20.77 9.80
N SER A 29 -5.85 19.62 9.50
CA SER A 29 -6.52 18.34 9.42
C SER A 29 -5.89 17.37 10.42
N ILE A 30 -6.73 16.72 11.23
CA ILE A 30 -6.31 15.71 12.21
C ILE A 30 -7.01 14.41 11.86
N SER A 31 -6.24 13.39 11.51
CA SER A 31 -6.75 12.05 11.20
C SER A 31 -6.17 11.03 12.18
N LYS A 32 -6.98 10.05 12.59
CA LYS A 32 -6.51 8.89 13.37
C LYS A 32 -5.75 7.95 12.43
N GLY A 33 -4.42 7.99 12.46
CA GLY A 33 -3.54 7.08 11.73
C GLY A 33 -2.08 7.25 12.18
N GLY A 34 -1.56 6.27 12.93
CA GLY A 34 -0.21 6.32 13.53
C GLY A 34 0.93 5.92 12.59
N ARG A 35 2.18 5.92 13.11
CA ARG A 35 3.43 5.54 12.38
C ARG A 35 3.32 4.27 11.55
N ARG A 36 2.47 3.33 11.94
CA ARG A 36 2.33 2.03 11.26
C ARG A 36 2.02 2.15 9.77
N SER A 37 1.15 3.07 9.35
CA SER A 37 0.86 3.29 7.91
C SER A 37 2.06 3.89 7.16
N VAL A 38 2.80 4.82 7.79
CA VAL A 38 3.99 5.44 7.17
C VAL A 38 5.15 4.45 7.07
N ALA A 39 5.38 3.64 8.12
CA ALA A 39 6.39 2.58 8.12
C ALA A 39 6.06 1.49 7.07
N GLN A 40 4.80 1.07 6.98
CA GLN A 40 4.34 0.13 5.96
C GLN A 40 4.50 0.68 4.54
N ASN A 41 4.17 1.96 4.31
CA ASN A 41 4.40 2.58 3.01
C ASN A 41 5.89 2.68 2.67
N LYS A 42 6.74 3.06 3.63
CA LYS A 42 8.20 3.11 3.44
C LYS A 42 8.75 1.72 3.13
N LEU A 43 8.28 0.69 3.82
CA LEU A 43 8.65 -0.70 3.57
C LEU A 43 8.22 -1.15 2.17
N ALA A 44 6.98 -0.85 1.76
CA ALA A 44 6.48 -1.17 0.42
C ALA A 44 7.38 -0.58 -0.66
N PHE A 45 7.74 0.71 -0.54
CA PHE A 45 8.63 1.38 -1.48
C PHE A 45 10.04 0.78 -1.49
N LYS A 46 10.55 0.36 -0.32
CA LYS A 46 11.83 -0.35 -0.23
C LYS A 46 11.79 -1.66 -1.00
N TRP A 47 10.75 -2.47 -0.79
CA TRP A 47 10.57 -3.74 -1.49
C TRP A 47 10.47 -3.57 -3.01
N TYR A 48 9.75 -2.56 -3.50
CA TYR A 48 9.70 -2.32 -4.95
C TYR A 48 11.09 -2.02 -5.54
N GLY A 49 11.95 -1.35 -4.78
CA GLY A 49 13.35 -1.14 -5.16
C GLY A 49 14.15 -2.45 -5.20
N GLU A 50 14.06 -3.23 -4.13
CA GLU A 50 14.73 -4.54 -4.01
C GLU A 50 14.29 -5.52 -5.11
N ILE A 51 13.00 -5.54 -5.45
CA ILE A 51 12.43 -6.35 -6.53
C ILE A 51 12.99 -5.92 -7.88
N ALA A 52 13.00 -4.62 -8.18
CA ALA A 52 13.51 -4.12 -9.46
C ALA A 52 15.02 -4.36 -9.61
N GLU A 53 15.78 -4.30 -8.52
CA GLU A 53 17.22 -4.58 -8.52
C GLU A 53 17.53 -6.07 -8.71
N GLN A 54 16.77 -6.96 -8.08
CA GLN A 54 17.04 -8.40 -8.08
C GLN A 54 16.41 -9.16 -9.26
N LEU A 55 15.40 -8.58 -9.93
CA LEU A 55 14.76 -9.17 -11.12
C LEU A 55 14.95 -8.31 -12.38
N PRO A 56 16.21 -8.08 -12.81
CA PRO A 56 16.48 -7.30 -14.01
C PRO A 56 15.87 -7.98 -15.24
N GLY A 57 15.23 -7.18 -16.10
CA GLY A 57 14.53 -7.66 -17.30
C GLY A 57 13.06 -8.05 -17.09
N THR A 58 12.63 -8.23 -15.83
CA THR A 58 11.19 -8.32 -15.49
C THR A 58 10.64 -6.96 -15.07
N PHE A 59 11.40 -6.23 -14.25
CA PHE A 59 11.09 -4.86 -13.84
C PHE A 59 12.31 -3.98 -14.15
N GLU A 60 12.13 -2.96 -14.97
CA GLU A 60 13.21 -2.02 -15.30
C GLU A 60 13.30 -0.90 -14.26
N THR A 61 12.18 -0.59 -13.60
CA THR A 61 12.07 0.50 -12.64
C THR A 61 11.27 0.11 -11.40
N VAL A 62 11.48 0.87 -10.31
CA VAL A 62 10.68 0.78 -9.08
C VAL A 62 9.19 0.99 -9.37
N GLU A 63 8.85 1.84 -10.34
CA GLU A 63 7.46 2.06 -10.75
C GLU A 63 6.86 0.85 -11.47
N ASP A 64 7.66 0.07 -12.22
CA ASP A 64 7.20 -1.17 -12.84
C ASP A 64 6.85 -2.21 -11.79
N ALA A 65 7.75 -2.43 -10.82
CA ALA A 65 7.51 -3.33 -9.70
C ALA A 65 6.28 -2.89 -8.89
N ARG A 66 6.16 -1.59 -8.58
CA ARG A 66 5.00 -1.02 -7.89
C ARG A 66 3.70 -1.22 -8.68
N ALA A 67 3.72 -1.00 -10.00
CA ALA A 67 2.54 -1.15 -10.86
C ALA A 67 2.06 -2.60 -10.92
N HIS A 68 3.00 -3.55 -11.05
CA HIS A 68 2.71 -4.98 -10.99
C HIS A 68 2.10 -5.37 -9.65
N CYS A 69 2.74 -4.99 -8.54
CA CYS A 69 2.25 -5.30 -7.20
C CYS A 69 0.83 -4.74 -6.97
N LYS A 70 0.58 -3.48 -7.35
CA LYS A 70 -0.75 -2.87 -7.27
C LYS A 70 -1.78 -3.64 -8.08
N LEU A 71 -1.45 -4.01 -9.31
CA LEU A 71 -2.37 -4.69 -10.22
C LEU A 71 -2.72 -6.11 -9.76
N HIS A 72 -1.72 -6.88 -9.31
CA HIS A 72 -1.91 -8.30 -8.99
C HIS A 72 -2.34 -8.55 -7.55
N HIS A 73 -1.92 -7.73 -6.59
CA HIS A 73 -2.26 -7.92 -5.17
C HIS A 73 -3.22 -6.86 -4.65
N GLY A 74 -3.02 -5.61 -5.06
CA GLY A 74 -3.82 -4.51 -4.55
C GLY A 74 -5.24 -4.48 -5.09
N VAL A 75 -5.40 -4.71 -6.40
CA VAL A 75 -6.71 -4.73 -7.04
C VAL A 75 -7.61 -5.83 -6.46
N PRO A 76 -7.19 -7.11 -6.30
CA PRO A 76 -8.05 -8.12 -5.68
C PRO A 76 -8.54 -7.76 -4.28
N ILE A 77 -7.68 -7.16 -3.45
CA ILE A 77 -8.04 -6.75 -2.08
C ILE A 77 -9.14 -5.69 -2.10
N ILE A 78 -9.00 -4.63 -2.91
CA ILE A 78 -10.02 -3.58 -3.00
C ILE A 78 -11.29 -4.11 -3.70
N ARG A 79 -11.14 -4.92 -4.75
CA ARG A 79 -12.25 -5.53 -5.49
C ARG A 79 -13.13 -6.42 -4.61
N ALA A 80 -12.59 -7.00 -3.55
CA ALA A 80 -13.34 -7.84 -2.63
C ALA A 80 -14.14 -7.05 -1.57
N VAL A 81 -13.78 -5.79 -1.31
CA VAL A 81 -14.36 -4.98 -0.22
C VAL A 81 -15.17 -3.76 -0.70
N ASP A 82 -14.89 -3.27 -1.92
CA ASP A 82 -15.50 -2.07 -2.50
C ASP A 82 -16.29 -2.49 -3.75
N GLU A 83 -17.61 -2.60 -3.60
CA GLU A 83 -18.52 -3.08 -4.66
C GLU A 83 -18.59 -2.13 -5.86
N ASP A 84 -18.57 -0.81 -5.61
CA ASP A 84 -18.53 0.21 -6.66
C ASP A 84 -17.22 0.11 -7.46
N PHE A 85 -16.09 -0.06 -6.75
CA PHE A 85 -14.80 -0.28 -7.39
C PHE A 85 -14.80 -1.57 -8.21
N ARG A 86 -15.36 -2.66 -7.67
CA ARG A 86 -15.47 -3.96 -8.36
C ARG A 86 -16.23 -3.81 -9.67
N GLN A 87 -17.40 -3.17 -9.64
CA GLN A 87 -18.20 -2.98 -10.85
C GLN A 87 -17.45 -2.15 -11.88
N ALA A 88 -16.92 -0.99 -11.49
CA ALA A 88 -16.18 -0.12 -12.40
C ALA A 88 -14.93 -0.80 -12.98
N TYR A 89 -14.20 -1.56 -12.17
CA TYR A 89 -13.02 -2.31 -12.60
C TYR A 89 -13.41 -3.43 -13.57
N ASP A 90 -14.39 -4.25 -13.23
CA ASP A 90 -14.79 -5.41 -14.02
C ASP A 90 -15.39 -5.02 -15.38
N GLU A 91 -16.15 -3.94 -15.44
CA GLU A 91 -16.74 -3.45 -16.69
C GLU A 91 -15.71 -2.76 -17.60
N LYS A 92 -14.84 -1.92 -17.04
CA LYS A 92 -14.02 -0.99 -17.84
C LYS A 92 -12.56 -1.39 -17.96
N ILE A 93 -11.98 -1.94 -16.90
CA ILE A 93 -10.52 -2.12 -16.80
C ILE A 93 -10.12 -3.58 -16.99
N ARG A 94 -10.88 -4.52 -16.43
CA ARG A 94 -10.65 -5.96 -16.59
C ARG A 94 -10.57 -6.44 -18.04
N PRO A 95 -11.42 -5.99 -18.99
CA PRO A 95 -11.29 -6.39 -20.39
C PRO A 95 -10.13 -5.70 -21.14
N ALA A 96 -9.51 -4.66 -20.56
CA ALA A 96 -8.47 -3.91 -21.23
C ALA A 96 -7.16 -4.73 -21.41
N PRO A 97 -6.30 -4.37 -22.37
CA PRO A 97 -5.01 -5.03 -22.55
C PRO A 97 -4.11 -4.91 -21.31
N TYR A 98 -3.29 -5.94 -21.05
CA TYR A 98 -2.39 -5.95 -19.89
C TYR A 98 -1.44 -4.73 -19.81
N PRO A 99 -0.79 -4.29 -20.92
CA PRO A 99 0.06 -3.10 -20.88
C PRO A 99 -0.71 -1.83 -20.45
N PHE A 100 -1.98 -1.72 -20.85
CA PHE A 100 -2.83 -0.60 -20.45
C PHE A 100 -3.14 -0.65 -18.95
N LYS A 101 -3.42 -1.83 -18.40
CA LYS A 101 -3.64 -2.01 -16.96
C LYS A 101 -2.40 -1.59 -16.15
N LEU A 102 -1.20 -1.95 -16.60
CA LEU A 102 0.03 -1.51 -15.95
C LEU A 102 0.24 0.00 -16.05
N ALA A 103 -0.04 0.61 -17.21
CA ALA A 103 0.07 2.05 -17.39
C ALA A 103 -0.87 2.84 -16.45
N LEU A 104 -2.07 2.33 -16.19
CA LEU A 104 -3.02 2.94 -15.23
C LEU A 104 -2.48 2.98 -13.80
N MET A 105 -1.60 2.04 -13.42
CA MET A 105 -1.06 1.96 -12.07
C MET A 105 0.15 2.88 -11.84
N LYS A 106 0.70 3.47 -12.92
CA LYS A 106 1.87 4.35 -12.92
C LYS A 106 1.48 5.82 -13.08
N ALA A 107 2.41 6.73 -12.80
CA ALA A 107 2.23 8.13 -13.18
C ALA A 107 2.07 8.25 -14.72
N PRO A 108 1.21 9.15 -15.23
CA PRO A 108 0.50 10.22 -14.54
C PRO A 108 -0.87 9.83 -13.94
N PHE A 109 -1.39 8.62 -14.24
CA PHE A 109 -2.72 8.21 -13.77
C PHE A 109 -2.73 7.83 -12.28
N ASP A 110 -1.68 7.14 -11.82
CA ASP A 110 -1.44 6.65 -10.45
C ASP A 110 -2.72 6.21 -9.73
N TRP A 111 -3.45 5.27 -10.33
CA TRP A 111 -4.79 4.93 -9.86
C TRP A 111 -4.78 4.53 -8.36
N PRO A 112 -5.66 5.11 -7.52
CA PRO A 112 -5.57 4.96 -6.07
C PRO A 112 -6.06 3.58 -5.64
N ILE A 113 -5.12 2.64 -5.56
CA ILE A 113 -5.34 1.29 -5.01
C ILE A 113 -4.89 1.24 -3.56
N THR A 114 -3.59 1.43 -3.31
CA THR A 114 -3.01 1.35 -1.97
C THR A 114 -3.44 2.49 -1.06
N SER A 115 -3.79 3.66 -1.61
CA SER A 115 -4.31 4.80 -0.82
C SER A 115 -5.75 4.60 -0.34
N LYS A 116 -6.52 3.70 -0.96
CA LYS A 116 -7.86 3.30 -0.49
C LYS A 116 -7.81 2.23 0.62
N MET A 117 -6.64 1.62 0.87
CA MET A 117 -6.50 0.54 1.84
C MET A 117 -6.46 1.06 3.27
N ASN A 118 -7.12 0.34 4.17
CA ASN A 118 -6.87 0.47 5.60
C ASN A 118 -5.58 -0.29 6.01
N THR A 119 -5.14 -0.12 7.26
CA THR A 119 -3.90 -0.76 7.76
C THR A 119 -3.89 -2.29 7.67
N LYS A 120 -5.04 -2.95 7.87
CA LYS A 120 -5.13 -4.42 7.76
C LYS A 120 -4.98 -4.86 6.31
N GLN A 121 -5.68 -4.20 5.39
CA GLN A 121 -5.60 -4.45 3.95
C GLN A 121 -4.19 -4.18 3.41
N LEU A 122 -3.52 -3.11 3.88
CA LEU A 122 -2.15 -2.82 3.49
C LEU A 122 -1.17 -3.87 4.03
N SER A 123 -1.43 -4.45 5.20
CA SER A 123 -0.63 -5.56 5.74
C SER A 123 -0.80 -6.81 4.87
N ALA A 124 -2.03 -7.19 4.55
CA ALA A 124 -2.31 -8.33 3.66
C ALA A 124 -1.72 -8.14 2.24
N TYR A 125 -1.73 -6.90 1.74
CA TYR A 125 -1.06 -6.54 0.49
C TYR A 125 0.45 -6.78 0.57
N LEU A 126 1.11 -6.32 1.64
CA LEU A 126 2.54 -6.54 1.85
C LEU A 126 2.84 -8.04 1.98
N ASP A 127 2.04 -8.80 2.72
CA ASP A 127 2.23 -10.25 2.85
C ASP A 127 2.15 -10.96 1.49
N ALA A 128 1.23 -10.52 0.62
CA ALA A 128 1.07 -11.06 -0.72
C ALA A 128 2.27 -10.74 -1.63
N VAL A 129 2.75 -9.49 -1.61
CA VAL A 129 3.96 -9.07 -2.33
C VAL A 129 5.15 -9.89 -1.84
N HIS A 130 5.36 -9.96 -0.52
CA HIS A 130 6.48 -10.70 0.05
C HIS A 130 6.47 -12.17 -0.39
N ARG A 131 5.30 -12.82 -0.33
CA ARG A 131 5.15 -14.22 -0.73
C ARG A 131 5.45 -14.46 -2.21
N GLU A 132 4.97 -13.61 -3.12
CA GLU A 132 5.24 -13.74 -4.55
C GLU A 132 6.75 -13.69 -4.83
N PHE A 133 7.43 -12.66 -4.31
CA PHE A 133 8.82 -12.41 -4.67
C PHE A 133 9.82 -13.27 -3.88
N SER A 134 9.56 -13.57 -2.61
CA SER A 134 10.35 -14.56 -1.88
C SER A 134 10.24 -15.95 -2.50
N GLY A 135 9.08 -16.31 -3.06
CA GLY A 135 8.92 -17.55 -3.84
C GLY A 135 9.72 -17.57 -5.16
N GLN A 136 10.10 -16.41 -5.68
CA GLN A 136 10.98 -16.25 -6.85
C GLN A 136 12.46 -16.13 -6.46
N GLY A 137 12.79 -16.23 -5.17
CA GLY A 137 14.16 -16.12 -4.66
C GLY A 137 14.63 -14.68 -4.42
N VAL A 138 13.73 -13.69 -4.43
CA VAL A 138 14.06 -12.30 -4.08
C VAL A 138 14.18 -12.16 -2.57
N GLU A 139 15.31 -11.62 -2.12
CA GLU A 139 15.55 -11.29 -0.73
C GLU A 139 14.94 -9.92 -0.40
N LEU A 140 13.82 -9.93 0.32
CA LEU A 140 13.13 -8.71 0.75
C LEU A 140 13.48 -8.36 2.19
N THR A 141 13.57 -7.05 2.47
CA THR A 141 13.80 -6.57 3.83
C THR A 141 12.69 -7.02 4.79
N ILE A 142 13.06 -7.60 5.93
CA ILE A 142 12.12 -7.97 6.97
C ILE A 142 11.62 -6.72 7.71
N PRO A 143 10.31 -6.60 8.01
CA PRO A 143 9.78 -5.48 8.79
C PRO A 143 10.48 -5.35 10.15
N GLU A 144 10.75 -4.12 10.60
CA GLU A 144 11.46 -3.86 11.86
C GLU A 144 10.73 -4.41 13.11
N ASP A 145 9.41 -4.63 13.02
CA ASP A 145 8.57 -5.20 14.08
C ASP A 145 8.49 -6.74 14.06
N LYS A 146 9.20 -7.38 13.13
CA LYS A 146 9.16 -8.83 12.88
C LYS A 146 10.53 -9.47 13.09
N SER A 147 10.51 -10.74 13.48
CA SER A 147 11.71 -11.55 13.66
C SER A 147 12.19 -12.13 12.32
N LEU A 148 13.46 -12.60 12.28
CA LEU A 148 14.07 -13.15 11.06
C LEU A 148 13.35 -14.40 10.49
N ASP A 149 12.65 -15.13 11.36
CA ASP A 149 11.82 -16.29 11.04
C ASP A 149 10.40 -15.91 10.60
N TRP A 150 10.08 -14.62 10.54
CA TRP A 150 8.77 -14.15 10.09
C TRP A 150 8.49 -14.63 8.67
N ARG A 151 7.30 -15.21 8.51
CA ARG A 151 6.75 -15.60 7.23
C ARG A 151 5.46 -14.82 6.99
N PRO A 152 5.19 -14.36 5.76
CA PRO A 152 3.93 -13.73 5.44
C PRO A 152 2.79 -14.69 5.74
N GLU A 153 1.68 -14.16 6.27
CA GLU A 153 0.50 -14.99 6.52
C GLU A 153 0.04 -15.60 5.19
N PRO A 154 -0.43 -16.87 5.20
CA PRO A 154 -1.08 -17.42 4.02
C PRO A 154 -2.22 -16.49 3.60
N PRO A 155 -2.55 -16.41 2.29
CA PRO A 155 -3.71 -15.65 1.89
C PRO A 155 -4.89 -16.18 2.71
N VAL A 156 -5.57 -15.29 3.45
CA VAL A 156 -6.80 -15.67 4.14
C VAL A 156 -7.70 -16.26 3.07
N GLU A 157 -8.05 -17.55 3.16
CA GLU A 157 -8.94 -18.24 2.21
C GLU A 157 -10.36 -17.61 2.15
N ALA A 158 -10.58 -16.50 2.85
CA ALA A 158 -11.81 -15.74 2.88
C ALA A 158 -11.65 -14.36 2.19
N TYR A 159 -11.68 -14.35 0.87
CA TYR A 159 -12.55 -13.42 0.16
C TYR A 159 -13.62 -14.18 -0.66
N GLU A 160 -13.81 -15.46 -0.36
CA GLU A 160 -14.98 -16.24 -0.74
C GLU A 160 -15.97 -16.25 0.43
N MET A 161 -17.14 -15.65 0.20
CA MET A 161 -18.44 -16.11 0.72
C MET A 161 -18.74 -15.93 2.23
N GLU A 162 -18.91 -14.69 2.69
CA GLU A 162 -19.98 -14.40 3.67
C GLU A 162 -20.84 -13.23 3.16
N GLY A 163 -21.91 -13.62 2.45
CA GLY A 163 -22.88 -12.70 1.84
C GLY A 163 -23.90 -13.39 0.93
N ALA A 164 -23.90 -14.73 0.86
CA ALA A 164 -24.94 -15.51 0.19
C ALA A 164 -25.52 -16.54 1.16
N ARG A 165 -26.34 -16.06 2.09
CA ARG A 165 -27.52 -16.77 2.61
C ARG A 165 -28.61 -15.77 2.92
#